data_AF-A0A8S9TG40-F1
#
_entry.id   AF-A0A8S9TG40-F1
#
_cell.length_a   1.000
_cell.length_b   1.000
_cell.length_c   1.000
_cell.angle_alpha   90.00
_cell.angle_beta   90.00
_cell.angle_gamma   90.00
#
_symmetry.space_group_name_H-M   'P 1'
#
loop_
_entity.id
_entity.type
_entity.pdbx_description
1 polymer ?
#
loop_
_entity_poly.entity_id
_entity_poly.type
_entity_poly.pdbx_seq_one_letter_code
_entity_poly.pdbx_strand_id
1 'polypeptide(L)'
;MDWDIQPTAFSEFSTVKTSGATNVLFTSDNGFANPNPLSGPSQILFTGEAVDSGPTDHGALFDFGFGELAAGASRTFNIFYGAAPNEAQALAALAAVGADRVYSLGQANVPGGASTGEPNTFAFGFAGVGEPPKEEVPEPLTILGSLAAGSIGVALRRKYQQQKDNAKA
;
A
#
# COMPACT_ATOMS: atom_id res chain seq x y z
N MET A 1 -3.23 9.01 16.65
CA MET A 1 -3.43 7.61 17.07
C MET A 1 -2.30 7.28 18.00
N ASP A 2 -2.61 6.93 19.21
CA ASP A 2 -1.65 6.54 20.24
C ASP A 2 -1.79 5.04 20.48
N TRP A 3 -0.67 4.31 20.52
CA TRP A 3 -0.69 2.86 20.33
C TRP A 3 -0.82 2.08 21.65
N ASP A 4 -0.10 2.44 22.71
CA ASP A 4 -0.21 1.82 24.04
C ASP A 4 -0.23 0.28 24.04
N ILE A 5 0.68 -0.36 23.31
CA ILE A 5 0.57 -1.80 22.99
C ILE A 5 1.03 -2.68 24.15
N GLN A 6 0.12 -3.49 24.68
CA GLN A 6 0.45 -4.50 25.69
C GLN A 6 1.35 -5.61 25.13
N PRO A 7 2.26 -6.18 25.95
CA PRO A 7 2.44 -5.97 27.39
C PRO A 7 3.40 -4.82 27.77
N THR A 8 3.85 -4.03 26.80
CA THR A 8 4.85 -2.97 27.00
C THR A 8 4.29 -1.62 26.58
N ALA A 9 3.15 -1.23 27.16
CA ALA A 9 2.56 0.08 26.87
C ALA A 9 3.58 1.20 27.09
N PHE A 10 3.49 2.25 26.27
CA PHE A 10 4.43 3.39 26.22
C PHE A 10 5.85 3.01 25.73
N SER A 11 5.98 1.85 25.10
CA SER A 11 7.23 1.29 24.60
C SER A 11 6.87 0.34 23.48
N GLU A 12 6.44 0.90 22.37
CA GLU A 12 6.04 0.16 21.18
C GLU A 12 6.87 0.56 19.97
N PHE A 13 6.76 -0.25 18.93
CA PHE A 13 7.24 0.08 17.60
C PHE A 13 6.07 0.59 16.76
N SER A 14 6.31 1.65 16.01
CA SER A 14 5.37 2.18 15.04
C SER A 14 5.93 2.17 13.62
N THR A 15 5.13 1.59 12.72
CA THR A 15 5.29 1.71 11.27
C THR A 15 4.28 2.74 10.76
N VAL A 16 4.70 3.60 9.84
CA VAL A 16 3.84 4.54 9.11
C VAL A 16 4.14 4.41 7.62
N LYS A 17 3.08 4.17 6.84
CA LYS A 17 3.13 4.06 5.38
C LYS A 17 2.08 4.97 4.75
N THR A 18 2.47 5.62 3.65
CA THR A 18 1.63 6.51 2.83
C THR A 18 1.64 6.14 1.36
N SER A 19 2.67 5.43 0.90
CA SER A 19 2.84 4.98 -0.50
C SER A 19 2.70 6.10 -1.53
N GLY A 20 3.08 7.32 -1.18
CA GLY A 20 2.96 8.51 -2.04
C GLY A 20 1.52 8.96 -2.29
N ALA A 21 0.57 8.59 -1.40
CA ALA A 21 -0.81 8.99 -1.53
C ALA A 21 -0.95 10.53 -1.55
N THR A 22 -1.57 11.06 -2.61
CA THR A 22 -1.50 12.51 -2.91
C THR A 22 -2.27 13.37 -1.92
N ASN A 23 -3.23 12.80 -1.20
CA ASN A 23 -4.02 13.54 -0.23
C ASN A 23 -3.42 13.47 1.18
N VAL A 24 -2.33 12.74 1.40
CA VAL A 24 -1.56 12.82 2.66
C VAL A 24 -0.66 14.05 2.56
N LEU A 25 -1.02 15.12 3.27
CA LEU A 25 -0.25 16.37 3.28
C LEU A 25 0.92 16.31 4.26
N PHE A 26 0.72 15.61 5.37
CA PHE A 26 1.71 15.43 6.42
C PHE A 26 1.44 14.13 7.18
N THR A 27 2.51 13.52 7.69
CA THR A 27 2.42 12.41 8.63
C THR A 27 3.66 12.38 9.53
N SER A 28 3.48 11.88 10.74
CA SER A 28 4.53 11.67 11.73
C SER A 28 4.11 10.59 12.72
N ASP A 29 4.97 10.34 13.70
CA ASP A 29 4.69 9.41 14.79
C ASP A 29 4.05 10.03 16.03
N ASN A 30 3.62 11.29 15.98
CA ASN A 30 3.07 11.94 17.17
C ASN A 30 1.59 11.59 17.39
N GLY A 31 1.36 10.46 18.08
CA GLY A 31 0.03 10.01 18.48
C GLY A 31 -0.74 10.97 19.39
N PHE A 32 -0.04 11.87 20.09
CA PHE A 32 -0.56 12.86 21.04
C PHE A 32 -0.81 14.24 20.41
N ALA A 33 -0.62 14.37 19.10
CA ALA A 33 -0.81 15.63 18.41
C ALA A 33 -2.24 16.16 18.59
N ASN A 34 -2.38 17.50 18.58
CA ASN A 34 -3.69 18.14 18.68
C ASN A 34 -4.54 17.76 17.46
N PRO A 35 -5.79 17.31 17.63
CA PRO A 35 -6.65 16.93 16.51
C PRO A 35 -7.10 18.10 15.62
N ASN A 36 -6.85 19.35 16.03
CA ASN A 36 -7.10 20.51 15.18
C ASN A 36 -6.02 20.58 14.07
N PRO A 37 -6.40 20.41 12.78
CA PRO A 37 -5.45 20.37 11.66
C PRO A 37 -4.78 21.72 11.38
N LEU A 38 -5.25 22.81 12.02
CA LEU A 38 -4.63 24.13 11.95
C LEU A 38 -3.55 24.35 13.02
N SER A 39 -3.32 23.38 13.91
CA SER A 39 -2.30 23.49 14.98
C SER A 39 -0.86 23.37 14.44
N GLY A 40 -0.71 22.92 13.19
CA GLY A 40 0.58 22.69 12.56
C GLY A 40 1.17 21.32 12.89
N PRO A 41 2.27 20.96 12.19
CA PRO A 41 2.89 19.64 12.32
C PRO A 41 3.56 19.45 13.68
N SER A 42 3.53 18.22 14.18
CA SER A 42 4.30 17.77 15.35
C SER A 42 4.89 16.39 15.09
N GLN A 43 5.94 16.02 15.84
CA GLN A 43 6.60 14.70 15.74
C GLN A 43 7.18 14.30 17.11
N ILE A 44 7.49 13.01 17.29
CA ILE A 44 8.27 12.49 18.42
C ILE A 44 9.63 12.03 17.92
N LEU A 45 9.67 10.99 17.07
CA LEU A 45 10.90 10.45 16.50
C LEU A 45 11.07 10.78 15.02
N PHE A 46 9.97 10.84 14.25
CA PHE A 46 10.07 11.02 12.79
C PHE A 46 8.88 11.73 12.16
N THR A 47 9.15 12.37 11.02
CA THR A 47 8.15 12.79 10.04
C THR A 47 8.23 11.88 8.81
N GLY A 48 7.12 11.68 8.13
CA GLY A 48 7.04 10.86 6.92
C GLY A 48 6.85 9.38 7.24
N GLU A 49 7.39 8.52 6.39
CA GLU A 49 7.31 7.06 6.57
C GLU A 49 8.47 6.55 7.43
N ALA A 50 8.17 5.58 8.28
CA ALA A 50 9.17 4.77 8.97
C ALA A 50 8.65 3.35 9.13
N VAL A 51 9.57 2.41 9.30
CA VAL A 51 9.28 1.01 9.58
C VAL A 51 9.84 0.71 10.96
N ASP A 52 8.99 0.18 11.83
CA ASP A 52 9.26 -0.29 13.18
C ASP A 52 10.14 0.68 13.98
N SER A 53 9.79 1.97 13.91
CA SER A 53 10.47 3.00 14.67
C SER A 53 10.13 2.86 16.15
N GLY A 54 11.09 3.08 17.04
CA GLY A 54 10.94 2.85 18.46
C GLY A 54 12.06 1.97 19.04
N PRO A 55 11.90 1.42 20.25
CA PRO A 55 10.70 1.49 21.08
C PRO A 55 10.55 2.86 21.77
N THR A 56 9.36 3.45 21.74
CA THR A 56 9.03 4.73 22.40
C THR A 56 7.51 4.78 22.64
N ASP A 57 7.08 5.70 23.50
CA ASP A 57 5.68 6.07 23.67
C ASP A 57 5.24 6.99 22.52
N HIS A 58 4.58 6.43 21.52
CA HIS A 58 4.25 7.15 20.29
C HIS A 58 3.15 6.46 19.46
N GLY A 59 2.88 6.99 18.28
CA GLY A 59 1.95 6.33 17.37
C GLY A 59 1.97 6.90 15.97
N ALA A 60 0.84 7.45 15.54
CA ALA A 60 0.72 8.00 14.19
C ALA A 60 -0.21 9.21 14.11
N LEU A 61 0.20 10.16 13.27
CA LEU A 61 -0.57 11.31 12.84
C LEU A 61 -0.65 11.30 11.31
N PHE A 62 -1.83 11.59 10.76
CA PHE A 62 -2.03 11.78 9.32
C PHE A 62 -2.90 13.02 9.10
N ASP A 63 -2.36 13.99 8.37
CA ASP A 63 -3.12 15.15 7.91
C ASP A 63 -3.51 14.95 6.46
N PHE A 64 -4.82 14.98 6.19
CA PHE A 64 -5.37 14.78 4.86
C PHE A 64 -5.89 16.08 4.25
N GLY A 65 -5.59 16.28 2.96
CA GLY A 65 -6.11 17.37 2.14
C GLY A 65 -6.92 16.83 0.98
N PHE A 66 -8.25 17.01 1.03
CA PHE A 66 -9.16 16.52 -0.02
C PHE A 66 -9.54 17.57 -1.07
N GLY A 67 -8.96 18.78 -0.97
CA GLY A 67 -9.28 19.90 -1.85
C GLY A 67 -10.67 20.50 -1.60
N GLU A 68 -11.13 21.33 -2.53
CA GLU A 68 -12.44 21.95 -2.48
C GLU A 68 -13.55 20.97 -2.87
N LEU A 69 -14.70 21.08 -2.21
CA LEU A 69 -15.93 20.36 -2.58
C LEU A 69 -16.95 21.37 -3.11
N ALA A 70 -17.43 21.12 -4.32
CA ALA A 70 -18.52 21.90 -4.91
C ALA A 70 -19.82 21.74 -4.10
N ALA A 71 -20.74 22.69 -4.23
CA ALA A 71 -22.04 22.61 -3.58
C ALA A 71 -22.78 21.31 -3.97
N GLY A 72 -23.20 20.54 -2.95
CA GLY A 72 -23.86 19.25 -3.13
C GLY A 72 -22.94 18.08 -3.47
N ALA A 73 -21.63 18.30 -3.65
CA ALA A 73 -20.66 17.22 -3.80
C ALA A 73 -20.36 16.55 -2.45
N SER A 74 -19.84 15.34 -2.49
CA SER A 74 -19.39 14.60 -1.31
C SER A 74 -18.11 13.83 -1.62
N ARG A 75 -17.25 13.70 -0.60
CA ARG A 75 -16.08 12.81 -0.62
C ARG A 75 -16.26 11.76 0.46
N THR A 76 -16.04 10.50 0.10
CA THR A 76 -16.05 9.38 1.03
C THR A 76 -14.66 8.77 1.06
N PHE A 77 -14.20 8.45 2.26
CA PHE A 77 -13.04 7.63 2.53
C PHE A 77 -13.35 6.77 3.75
N ASN A 78 -12.64 5.66 3.91
CA ASN A 78 -12.87 4.73 5.01
C ASN A 78 -11.65 4.70 5.92
N ILE A 79 -11.92 4.56 7.21
CA ILE A 79 -10.93 4.39 8.26
C ILE A 79 -11.13 3.01 8.88
N PHE A 80 -10.06 2.26 9.04
CA PHE A 80 -10.08 0.90 9.59
C PHE A 80 -9.20 0.83 10.83
N TYR A 81 -9.70 0.12 11.83
CA TYR A 81 -8.98 -0.25 13.04
C TYR A 81 -9.08 -1.76 13.20
N GLY A 82 -7.99 -2.42 13.55
CA GLY A 82 -7.99 -3.86 13.74
C GLY A 82 -6.74 -4.38 14.42
N ALA A 83 -6.73 -5.68 14.69
CA ALA A 83 -5.58 -6.40 15.22
C ALA A 83 -5.46 -7.75 14.53
N ALA A 84 -4.23 -8.24 14.40
CA ALA A 84 -3.92 -9.56 13.87
C ALA A 84 -2.79 -10.21 14.71
N PRO A 85 -2.66 -11.54 14.68
CA PRO A 85 -1.58 -12.25 15.38
C PRO A 85 -0.15 -11.84 14.98
N ASN A 86 0.05 -11.30 13.78
CA ASN A 86 1.35 -10.85 13.29
C ASN A 86 1.21 -9.80 12.18
N GLU A 87 2.33 -9.19 11.78
CA GLU A 87 2.37 -8.12 10.79
C GLU A 87 1.84 -8.55 9.43
N ALA A 88 2.28 -9.71 8.94
CA ALA A 88 1.89 -10.22 7.64
C ALA A 88 0.36 -10.38 7.53
N GLN A 89 -0.29 -10.85 8.61
CA GLN A 89 -1.75 -10.97 8.66
C GLN A 89 -2.45 -9.62 8.78
N ALA A 90 -1.87 -8.65 9.51
CA ALA A 90 -2.40 -7.28 9.56
C ALA A 90 -2.36 -6.62 8.17
N LEU A 91 -1.24 -6.73 7.46
CA LEU A 91 -1.09 -6.22 6.10
C LEU A 91 -2.05 -6.89 5.11
N ALA A 92 -2.24 -8.21 5.21
CA ALA A 92 -3.21 -8.92 4.39
C ALA A 92 -4.65 -8.45 4.66
N ALA A 93 -5.02 -8.18 5.92
CA ALA A 93 -6.33 -7.65 6.28
C ALA A 93 -6.53 -6.21 5.75
N LEU A 94 -5.51 -5.35 5.84
CA LEU A 94 -5.53 -4.01 5.25
C LEU A 94 -5.70 -4.08 3.72
N ALA A 95 -4.99 -4.98 3.04
CA ALA A 95 -5.10 -5.15 1.60
C ALA A 95 -6.51 -5.62 1.19
N ALA A 96 -7.14 -6.49 1.97
CA ALA A 96 -8.50 -6.96 1.71
C ALA A 96 -9.56 -5.83 1.72
N VAL A 97 -9.27 -4.71 2.40
CA VAL A 97 -10.15 -3.54 2.48
C VAL A 97 -9.62 -2.31 1.71
N GLY A 98 -8.52 -2.47 0.96
CA GLY A 98 -7.90 -1.39 0.18
C GLY A 98 -7.21 -0.31 1.03
N ALA A 99 -6.78 -0.66 2.24
CA ALA A 99 -6.09 0.23 3.19
C ALA A 99 -4.59 -0.11 3.36
N ASP A 100 -4.03 -0.95 2.50
CA ASP A 100 -2.61 -1.36 2.48
C ASP A 100 -1.66 -0.31 1.90
N ARG A 101 -2.18 0.88 1.56
CA ARG A 101 -1.39 1.99 1.00
C ARG A 101 -1.06 3.06 2.02
N VAL A 102 -2.06 3.45 2.80
CA VAL A 102 -1.94 4.46 3.86
C VAL A 102 -2.36 3.83 5.17
N TYR A 103 -1.40 3.55 6.05
CA TYR A 103 -1.64 2.89 7.32
C TYR A 103 -0.55 3.19 8.33
N SER A 104 -0.86 2.90 9.59
CA SER A 104 0.12 2.70 10.63
C SER A 104 -0.08 1.34 11.30
N LEU A 105 1.02 0.74 11.74
CA LEU A 105 1.02 -0.44 12.59
C LEU A 105 1.60 -0.09 13.96
N GLY A 106 1.09 -0.77 14.99
CA GLY A 106 1.60 -0.73 16.35
C GLY A 106 1.93 -2.13 16.85
N GLN A 107 3.14 -2.31 17.39
CA GLN A 107 3.66 -3.60 17.85
C GLN A 107 4.37 -3.45 19.19
N ALA A 108 4.21 -4.43 20.09
CA ALA A 108 4.83 -4.38 21.41
C ALA A 108 6.35 -4.54 21.34
N ASN A 109 7.07 -3.96 22.30
CA ASN A 109 8.51 -4.17 22.50
C ASN A 109 8.80 -5.49 23.21
N VAL A 110 8.57 -6.58 22.49
CA VAL A 110 8.83 -7.96 22.94
C VAL A 110 9.61 -8.70 21.84
N PRO A 111 10.23 -9.86 22.12
CA PRO A 111 10.87 -10.66 21.09
C PRO A 111 9.88 -10.98 19.96
N GLY A 112 10.23 -10.61 18.72
CA GLY A 112 9.37 -10.74 17.55
C GLY A 112 8.56 -9.48 17.20
N GLY A 113 8.39 -8.53 18.12
CA GLY A 113 7.60 -7.31 17.92
C GLY A 113 8.00 -6.54 16.67
N ALA A 114 9.20 -5.95 16.65
CA ALA A 114 9.72 -5.17 15.51
C ALA A 114 10.15 -6.00 14.29
N SER A 115 10.02 -7.33 14.29
CA SER A 115 10.54 -8.18 13.20
C SER A 115 9.47 -8.99 12.50
N THR A 116 8.48 -9.46 13.26
CA THR A 116 7.37 -10.29 12.78
C THR A 116 6.02 -9.73 13.19
N GLY A 117 5.98 -8.76 14.11
CA GLY A 117 4.74 -8.22 14.65
C GLY A 117 4.04 -9.15 15.63
N GLU A 118 4.74 -10.14 16.16
CA GLU A 118 4.21 -11.07 17.16
C GLU A 118 4.33 -10.49 18.58
N PRO A 119 3.43 -10.84 19.51
CA PRO A 119 2.29 -11.77 19.36
C PRO A 119 1.03 -11.11 18.78
N ASN A 120 1.07 -9.80 18.54
CA ASN A 120 -0.04 -9.04 18.00
C ASN A 120 0.45 -7.79 17.27
N THR A 121 -0.09 -7.55 16.08
CA THR A 121 0.04 -6.29 15.35
C THR A 121 -1.31 -5.61 15.31
N PHE A 122 -1.36 -4.37 15.76
CA PHE A 122 -2.51 -3.50 15.62
C PHE A 122 -2.36 -2.65 14.37
N ALA A 123 -3.48 -2.33 13.72
CA ALA A 123 -3.49 -1.64 12.44
C ALA A 123 -4.50 -0.49 12.45
N PHE A 124 -4.08 0.64 11.88
CA PHE A 124 -4.87 1.83 11.65
C PHE A 124 -4.69 2.26 10.19
N GLY A 125 -5.70 2.03 9.35
CA GLY A 125 -5.58 2.14 7.90
C GLY A 125 -6.64 3.00 7.25
N PHE A 126 -6.34 3.50 6.05
CA PHE A 126 -7.21 4.40 5.30
C PHE A 126 -7.38 3.95 3.85
N ALA A 127 -8.62 3.92 3.36
CA ALA A 127 -8.94 3.67 1.95
C ALA A 127 -9.60 4.91 1.31
N GLY A 128 -9.28 5.18 0.05
CA GLY A 128 -9.85 6.33 -0.69
C GLY A 128 -9.16 7.68 -0.42
N VAL A 129 -7.98 7.68 0.20
CA VAL A 129 -7.22 8.88 0.63
C VAL A 129 -6.10 9.30 -0.33
N GLY A 130 -6.34 9.18 -1.63
CA GLY A 130 -5.40 9.64 -2.66
C GLY A 130 -4.53 8.51 -3.22
N GLU A 131 -5.16 7.39 -3.57
CA GLU A 131 -4.50 6.30 -4.29
C GLU A 131 -3.61 6.85 -5.40
N PRO A 132 -2.32 6.44 -5.49
CA PRO A 132 -1.50 6.78 -6.64
C PRO A 132 -2.21 6.33 -7.92
N PRO A 133 -1.94 6.95 -9.08
CA PRO A 133 -2.56 6.54 -10.35
C PRO A 133 -2.45 5.03 -10.47
N LYS A 134 -3.57 4.34 -10.74
CA LYS A 134 -3.49 2.92 -11.11
C LYS A 134 -2.53 2.85 -12.28
N GLU A 135 -1.35 2.24 -12.08
CA GLU A 135 -0.63 1.69 -13.22
C GLU A 135 -1.61 0.72 -13.87
N GLU A 136 -2.03 1.04 -15.09
CA GLU A 136 -2.82 0.13 -15.89
C GLU A 136 -2.00 -1.15 -16.02
N VAL A 137 -2.39 -2.20 -15.29
CA VAL A 137 -1.89 -3.54 -15.55
C VAL A 137 -2.26 -3.83 -17.00
N PRO A 138 -1.30 -3.98 -17.92
CA PRO A 138 -1.64 -4.32 -19.30
C PRO A 138 -2.40 -5.64 -19.23
N GLU A 139 -3.64 -5.67 -19.71
CA GLU A 139 -4.37 -6.92 -19.79
C GLU A 139 -3.52 -7.92 -20.59
N PRO A 140 -3.38 -9.19 -20.14
CA PRO A 140 -2.59 -10.18 -20.85
C PRO A 140 -3.32 -10.61 -22.13
N LEU A 141 -3.25 -9.78 -23.18
CA LEU A 141 -3.79 -10.07 -24.50
C LEU A 141 -2.74 -10.01 -25.62
N THR A 142 -1.45 -10.08 -25.30
CA THR A 142 -0.39 -10.12 -26.34
C THR A 142 0.66 -11.22 -26.15
N ILE A 143 0.28 -12.38 -25.61
CA ILE A 143 1.10 -13.61 -25.75
C ILE A 143 0.53 -14.55 -26.84
N LEU A 144 -0.74 -14.41 -27.22
CA LEU A 144 -1.34 -15.20 -28.32
C LEU A 144 -1.05 -14.64 -29.72
N GLY A 145 -0.79 -13.34 -29.86
CA GLY A 145 -0.51 -12.70 -31.16
C GLY A 145 0.86 -13.05 -31.76
N SER A 146 1.87 -13.33 -30.92
CA SER A 146 3.23 -13.65 -31.37
C SER A 146 3.39 -15.11 -31.86
N LEU A 147 2.52 -16.03 -31.43
CA LEU A 147 2.51 -17.41 -31.92
C LEU A 147 1.78 -17.56 -33.26
N ALA A 148 0.83 -16.68 -33.59
CA ALA A 148 0.11 -16.73 -34.88
C ALA A 148 0.95 -16.20 -36.06
N ALA A 149 1.86 -15.25 -35.83
CA ALA A 149 2.74 -14.72 -36.89
C ALA A 149 3.83 -15.74 -37.33
N GLY A 150 4.29 -16.59 -36.40
CA GLY A 150 5.32 -17.59 -36.69
C GLY A 150 4.84 -18.76 -37.57
N SER A 151 3.57 -19.15 -37.46
CA SER A 151 3.02 -20.31 -38.19
C SER A 151 2.66 -19.98 -39.65
N ILE A 152 2.23 -18.75 -39.93
CA ILE A 152 1.94 -18.30 -41.31
C ILE A 152 3.24 -18.23 -42.15
N GLY A 153 4.33 -17.72 -41.58
CA GLY A 153 5.63 -17.63 -42.27
C GLY A 153 6.21 -18.99 -42.68
N VAL A 154 6.07 -20.01 -41.83
CA VAL A 154 6.53 -21.38 -42.12
C VAL A 154 5.66 -22.05 -43.20
N ALA A 155 4.34 -21.85 -43.17
CA ALA A 155 3.43 -22.40 -44.17
C ALA A 155 3.64 -21.81 -45.57
N LEU A 156 3.88 -20.49 -45.66
CA LEU A 156 4.13 -19.81 -46.93
C LEU A 156 5.47 -20.21 -47.56
N ARG A 157 6.52 -20.42 -46.74
CA ARG A 157 7.85 -20.84 -47.23
C ARG A 157 7.83 -22.25 -47.82
N ARG A 158 7.05 -23.17 -47.25
CA ARG A 158 6.89 -24.54 -47.77
C ARG A 158 6.21 -24.59 -49.13
N LYS A 159 5.14 -23.80 -49.33
CA LYS A 159 4.41 -23.76 -50.62
C LYS A 159 5.28 -23.19 -51.76
N TYR A 160 6.11 -22.18 -51.48
CA TYR A 160 7.00 -21.59 -52.49
C TYR A 160 8.08 -22.58 -52.96
N GLN A 161 8.64 -23.39 -52.06
CA GLN A 161 9.65 -24.40 -52.43
C GLN A 161 9.05 -25.53 -53.28
N GLN A 162 7.85 -26.03 -52.92
CA GLN A 162 7.17 -27.07 -53.71
C GLN A 162 6.81 -26.62 -55.14
N GLN A 163 6.44 -25.35 -55.33
CA GLN A 163 6.18 -24.82 -56.69
C GLN A 163 7.45 -24.70 -57.53
N LYS A 164 8.59 -24.38 -56.91
CA LYS A 164 9.88 -24.25 -57.62
C LYS A 164 10.43 -25.60 -58.08
N ASP A 165 10.18 -26.66 -57.33
CA ASP A 165 10.66 -28.01 -57.66
C ASP A 165 9.78 -28.67 -58.75
N ASN A 166 8.47 -28.41 -58.74
CA ASN A 166 7.55 -28.90 -59.80
C ASN A 166 7.72 -28.18 -61.14
N ALA A 167 8.32 -26.99 -61.18
CA ALA A 167 8.59 -26.25 -62.42
C ALA A 167 9.89 -26.67 -63.12
N LYS A 168 10.63 -27.64 -62.58
CA LYS A 168 11.90 -28.15 -63.13
C LYS A 168 11.85 -29.62 -63.57
N ALA A 169 10.66 -30.23 -63.61
CA ALA A 169 10.44 -31.58 -64.13
C ALA A 169 9.77 -31.53 -65.51
#